data_AF-A0A0G1J222-F1
#
_entry.id   AF-A0A0G1J222-F1
#
_cell.length_a   1.000
_cell.length_b   1.000
_cell.length_c   1.000
_cell.angle_alpha   90.00
_cell.angle_beta   90.00
_cell.angle_gamma   90.00
#
_symmetry.space_group_name_H-M   'P 1'
#
loop_
_entity.id
_entity.type
_entity.pdbx_description
1 polymer ?
#
loop_
_entity_poly.entity_id
_entity_poly.type
_entity_poly.pdbx_seq_one_letter_code
_entity_poly.pdbx_strand_id
1 'polypeptide(L)'
;IYEINNSKLENPMHLALAAAVGFSVFFITQGFKDNAEKIEERLIESGEQSTMSDWAKVFFLEVLDVAFSIDGVIGAFAFTTVVPLILIGNGVGAIVVRQLTVHNIERIRSYSYLKNGAMYSIGFLGLVMVLEAFGAHIQSWVSPVVTIGVVGYFYWRSVDENRINGNLANKAV
;
A
#
# COMPACT_ATOMS: atom_id res chain seq x y z
N ILE A 1 -20.57 21.62 -23.87
CA ILE A 1 -20.08 21.26 -22.51
C ILE A 1 -20.84 20.07 -21.93
N TYR A 2 -22.14 19.90 -22.20
CA TYR A 2 -22.87 18.66 -21.85
C TYR A 2 -22.53 17.46 -22.78
N GLU A 3 -22.18 17.74 -24.04
CA GLU A 3 -21.90 16.71 -25.07
C GLU A 3 -20.48 16.10 -24.99
N ILE A 4 -19.56 16.75 -24.25
CA ILE A 4 -18.21 16.20 -23.99
C ILE A 4 -18.24 15.19 -22.83
N ASN A 5 -19.33 15.15 -22.05
CA ASN A 5 -19.47 14.24 -20.92
C ASN A 5 -19.92 12.83 -21.34
N ASN A 6 -20.48 12.67 -22.55
CA ASN A 6 -20.97 11.37 -23.05
C ASN A 6 -19.90 10.55 -23.81
N SER A 7 -18.75 11.14 -24.17
CA SER A 7 -17.58 10.40 -24.67
C SER A 7 -16.75 9.78 -23.53
N LYS A 8 -17.00 10.16 -22.27
CA LYS A 8 -16.34 9.56 -21.09
C LYS A 8 -16.95 8.23 -20.64
N LEU A 9 -17.81 7.62 -21.46
CA LEU A 9 -18.12 6.19 -21.38
C LEU A 9 -17.22 5.33 -22.28
N GLU A 10 -16.26 5.91 -23.01
CA GLU A 10 -15.57 5.21 -24.10
C GLU A 10 -14.26 4.55 -23.67
N ASN A 11 -14.38 3.33 -23.15
CA ASN A 11 -13.71 2.10 -23.63
C ASN A 11 -13.32 1.16 -22.46
N PRO A 12 -14.05 0.06 -22.18
CA PRO A 12 -13.59 -0.95 -21.20
C PRO A 12 -12.17 -1.48 -21.48
N MET A 13 -11.66 -1.25 -22.68
CA MET A 13 -10.30 -1.60 -23.11
C MET A 13 -9.19 -0.94 -22.28
N HIS A 14 -9.28 0.33 -21.86
CA HIS A 14 -8.20 0.95 -21.08
C HIS A 14 -8.19 0.48 -19.63
N LEU A 15 -9.37 0.25 -19.04
CA LEU A 15 -9.49 -0.37 -17.72
C LEU A 15 -8.99 -1.83 -17.75
N ALA A 16 -9.36 -2.58 -18.79
CA ALA A 16 -8.86 -3.94 -19.01
C ALA A 16 -7.34 -3.97 -19.23
N LEU A 17 -6.78 -2.99 -19.95
CA LEU A 17 -5.33 -2.86 -20.12
C LEU A 17 -4.63 -2.57 -18.79
N ALA A 18 -5.15 -1.63 -18.00
CA ALA A 18 -4.60 -1.31 -16.68
C ALA A 18 -4.66 -2.52 -15.73
N ALA A 19 -5.78 -3.25 -15.74
CA ALA A 19 -5.94 -4.49 -14.97
C ALA A 19 -4.97 -5.58 -15.44
N ALA A 20 -4.81 -5.77 -16.76
CA ALA A 20 -3.87 -6.75 -17.32
C ALA A 20 -2.42 -6.43 -16.95
N VAL A 21 -1.99 -5.17 -17.10
CA VAL A 21 -0.64 -4.72 -16.71
C VAL A 21 -0.42 -4.92 -15.20
N GLY A 22 -1.37 -4.48 -14.37
CA GLY A 22 -1.28 -4.66 -12.92
C GLY A 22 -1.16 -6.13 -12.51
N PHE A 23 -1.96 -7.01 -13.14
CA PHE A 23 -1.93 -8.44 -12.89
C PHE A 23 -0.63 -9.10 -13.36
N SER A 24 -0.09 -8.68 -14.51
CA SER A 24 1.22 -9.13 -14.99
C SER A 24 2.35 -8.74 -14.02
N VAL A 25 2.37 -7.49 -13.54
CA VAL A 25 3.36 -7.01 -12.57
C VAL A 25 3.25 -7.78 -11.24
N PHE A 26 2.03 -8.01 -10.76
CA PHE A 26 1.79 -8.82 -9.56
C PHE A 26 2.33 -10.25 -9.72
N PHE A 27 2.03 -10.90 -10.84
CA PHE A 27 2.48 -12.27 -11.09
C PHE A 27 3.99 -12.39 -11.24
N ILE A 28 4.62 -11.44 -11.94
CA ILE A 28 6.09 -11.40 -12.07
C ILE A 28 6.73 -11.27 -10.68
N THR A 29 6.25 -10.32 -9.88
CA THR A 29 6.79 -10.07 -8.53
C THR A 29 6.64 -11.29 -7.62
N GLN A 30 5.46 -11.94 -7.64
CA GLN A 30 5.24 -13.18 -6.89
C GLN A 30 6.14 -14.31 -7.39
N GLY A 31 6.30 -14.47 -8.71
CA GLY A 31 7.19 -15.48 -9.28
C GLY A 31 8.65 -15.32 -8.83
N PHE A 32 9.16 -14.08 -8.78
CA PHE A 32 10.48 -13.80 -8.24
C PHE A 32 10.60 -14.10 -6.75
N LYS A 33 9.58 -13.75 -5.95
CA LYS A 33 9.54 -14.04 -4.53
C LYS A 33 9.54 -15.55 -4.26
N ASP A 34 8.65 -16.30 -4.89
CA ASP A 34 8.54 -17.75 -4.71
C ASP A 34 9.81 -18.47 -5.19
N ASN A 35 10.46 -17.96 -6.25
CA ASN A 35 11.73 -18.48 -6.71
C ASN A 35 12.87 -18.19 -5.72
N ALA A 36 12.91 -16.99 -5.13
CA ALA A 36 13.88 -16.64 -4.10
C ALA A 36 13.69 -17.49 -2.83
N GLU A 37 12.45 -17.75 -2.42
CA GLU A 37 12.11 -18.60 -1.27
C GLU A 37 12.53 -20.06 -1.48
N LYS A 38 12.29 -20.62 -2.67
CA LYS A 38 12.75 -21.98 -3.04
C LYS A 38 14.28 -22.09 -3.11
N ILE A 39 14.97 -21.04 -3.54
CA ILE A 39 16.43 -20.98 -3.55
C ILE A 39 16.95 -20.93 -2.10
N GLU A 40 16.31 -20.12 -1.24
CA GLU A 40 16.64 -20.01 0.18
C GLU A 40 16.44 -21.33 0.92
N GLU A 41 15.34 -22.06 0.70
CA GLU A 41 15.07 -23.35 1.32
C GLU A 41 16.17 -24.40 1.00
N ARG A 42 16.60 -24.48 -0.26
CA ARG A 42 17.70 -25.36 -0.70
C ARG A 42 19.06 -24.95 -0.12
N LEU A 43 19.26 -23.65 0.07
CA LEU A 43 20.51 -23.07 0.55
C LEU A 43 20.65 -23.13 2.08
N ILE A 44 19.54 -23.06 2.81
CA ILE A 44 19.46 -23.37 4.24
C ILE A 44 19.81 -24.84 4.47
N GLU A 45 19.35 -25.75 3.62
CA GLU A 45 19.76 -27.16 3.65
C GLU A 45 21.27 -27.36 3.37
N SER A 46 21.89 -26.51 2.54
CA SER A 46 23.32 -26.60 2.21
C SER A 46 24.25 -25.70 3.04
N GLY A 47 23.70 -24.86 3.94
CA GLY A 47 24.44 -23.96 4.83
C GLY A 47 25.04 -22.70 4.17
N GLU A 48 24.59 -22.32 2.98
CA GLU A 48 25.15 -21.18 2.21
C GLU A 48 24.12 -20.05 2.08
N GLN A 49 24.54 -18.79 2.22
CA GLN A 49 23.62 -17.65 2.26
C GLN A 49 23.27 -17.18 0.84
N SER A 50 21.97 -17.14 0.51
CA SER A 50 21.42 -16.76 -0.79
C SER A 50 21.50 -15.26 -1.06
N THR A 51 22.26 -14.83 -2.07
CA THR A 51 22.24 -13.44 -2.56
C THR A 51 20.88 -13.05 -3.15
N MET A 52 20.10 -14.03 -3.64
CA MET A 52 18.80 -13.78 -4.30
C MET A 52 17.71 -13.27 -3.36
N SER A 53 17.73 -13.69 -2.08
CA SER A 53 16.78 -13.24 -1.04
C SER A 53 16.97 -11.75 -0.73
N ASP A 54 18.22 -11.28 -0.72
CA ASP A 54 18.54 -9.88 -0.46
C ASP A 54 18.11 -8.98 -1.63
N TRP A 55 18.30 -9.43 -2.88
CA TRP A 55 17.78 -8.71 -4.06
C TRP A 55 16.26 -8.65 -4.09
N ALA A 56 15.55 -9.71 -3.68
CA ALA A 56 14.10 -9.70 -3.60
C ALA A 56 13.58 -8.68 -2.57
N LYS A 57 14.26 -8.56 -1.42
CA LYS A 57 13.93 -7.53 -0.40
C LYS A 57 14.19 -6.12 -0.91
N VAL A 58 15.31 -5.89 -1.60
CA VAL A 58 15.63 -4.58 -2.21
C VAL A 58 14.58 -4.20 -3.25
N PHE A 59 14.22 -5.13 -4.15
CA PHE A 59 13.21 -4.89 -5.16
C PHE A 59 11.83 -4.57 -4.53
N PHE A 60 11.44 -5.28 -3.47
CA PHE A 60 10.19 -5.00 -2.77
C PHE A 60 10.17 -3.60 -2.13
N LEU A 61 11.28 -3.18 -1.50
CA LEU A 61 11.39 -1.83 -0.93
C LEU A 61 11.37 -0.75 -2.00
N GLU A 62 12.06 -0.95 -3.12
CA GLU A 62 12.06 -0.02 -4.25
C GLU A 62 10.67 0.13 -4.87
N VAL A 63 9.94 -0.98 -5.06
CA VAL A 63 8.56 -0.95 -5.57
C VAL A 63 7.63 -0.18 -4.62
N LEU A 64 7.80 -0.34 -3.29
CA LEU A 64 7.04 0.43 -2.31
C LEU A 64 7.34 1.93 -2.39
N ASP A 65 8.62 2.30 -2.49
CA ASP A 65 9.04 3.71 -2.61
C ASP A 65 8.58 4.33 -3.93
N VAL A 66 8.64 3.58 -5.04
CA VAL A 66 8.11 3.99 -6.35
C VAL A 66 6.60 4.22 -6.28
N ALA A 67 5.83 3.28 -5.72
CA ALA A 67 4.38 3.42 -5.57
C ALA A 67 4.02 4.66 -4.72
N PHE A 68 4.69 4.84 -3.58
CA PHE A 68 4.47 5.99 -2.70
C PHE A 68 4.82 7.32 -3.39
N SER A 69 5.88 7.34 -4.20
CA SER A 69 6.27 8.53 -4.96
C SER A 69 5.28 8.89 -6.07
N ILE A 70 4.73 7.90 -6.79
CA ILE A 70 3.75 8.11 -7.86
C ILE A 70 2.45 8.68 -7.27
N ASP A 71 1.93 8.07 -6.21
CA ASP A 71 0.70 8.52 -5.56
C ASP A 71 0.90 9.91 -4.92
N GLY A 72 2.07 10.16 -4.33
CA GLY A 72 2.42 11.48 -3.78
C GLY A 72 2.51 12.58 -4.84
N VAL A 73 3.10 12.30 -6.00
CA VAL A 73 3.21 13.27 -7.12
C VAL A 73 1.84 13.53 -7.76
N ILE A 74 1.07 12.49 -8.07
CA ILE A 74 -0.28 12.62 -8.66
C ILE A 74 -1.22 13.34 -7.69
N GLY A 75 -1.15 13.02 -6.40
CA GLY A 75 -1.91 13.71 -5.35
C GLY A 75 -1.53 15.18 -5.22
N ALA A 76 -0.25 15.52 -5.25
CA ALA A 76 0.20 16.90 -5.18
C ALA A 76 -0.21 17.73 -6.41
N PHE A 77 -0.28 17.10 -7.60
CA PHE A 77 -0.79 17.74 -8.83
C PHE A 77 -2.28 18.13 -8.73
N ALA A 78 -3.05 17.50 -7.83
CA ALA A 78 -4.42 17.93 -7.57
C ALA A 78 -4.49 19.32 -6.89
N PHE A 79 -3.42 19.77 -6.24
CA PHE A 79 -3.37 21.03 -5.50
C PHE A 79 -2.53 22.12 -6.19
N THR A 80 -1.47 21.74 -6.91
CA THR A 80 -0.56 22.71 -7.55
C THR A 80 0.09 22.12 -8.80
N THR A 81 0.37 22.97 -9.79
CA THR A 81 1.10 22.60 -11.01
C THR A 81 2.59 22.96 -10.96
N VAL A 82 3.04 23.57 -9.84
CA VAL A 82 4.43 24.02 -9.67
C VAL A 82 5.32 22.82 -9.31
N VAL A 83 6.02 22.28 -10.31
CA VAL A 83 6.88 21.09 -10.17
C VAL A 83 7.91 21.20 -9.02
N PRO A 84 8.64 22.32 -8.84
CA PRO A 84 9.58 22.44 -7.72
C PRO A 84 8.92 22.27 -6.34
N LEU A 85 7.69 22.75 -6.18
CA LEU A 85 6.96 22.66 -4.91
C LEU A 85 6.53 21.21 -4.63
N ILE A 86 6.13 20.48 -5.67
CA ILE A 86 5.80 19.05 -5.60
C ILE A 86 7.03 18.22 -5.20
N LEU A 87 8.18 18.48 -5.84
CA LEU A 87 9.42 17.75 -5.56
C LEU A 87 9.91 17.98 -4.12
N ILE A 88 9.84 19.21 -3.61
CA ILE A 88 10.18 19.51 -2.21
C ILE A 88 9.18 18.82 -1.26
N GLY A 89 7.88 18.94 -1.54
CA GLY A 89 6.83 18.33 -0.71
C GLY A 89 6.95 16.82 -0.62
N ASN A 90 7.10 16.14 -1.75
CA ASN A 90 7.30 14.69 -1.79
C ASN A 90 8.65 14.26 -1.24
N GLY A 91 9.72 15.04 -1.44
CA GLY A 91 11.03 14.78 -0.84
C GLY A 91 10.98 14.81 0.68
N VAL A 92 10.31 15.82 1.27
CA VAL A 92 10.09 15.89 2.72
C VAL A 92 9.16 14.75 3.18
N GLY A 93 8.06 14.51 2.46
CA GLY A 93 7.10 13.45 2.77
C GLY A 93 7.73 12.05 2.80
N ALA A 94 8.58 11.73 1.81
CA ALA A 94 9.30 10.47 1.74
C ALA A 94 10.23 10.26 2.94
N ILE A 95 10.96 11.30 3.36
CA ILE A 95 11.85 11.23 4.55
C ILE A 95 11.02 10.98 5.81
N VAL A 96 9.89 11.69 5.99
CA VAL A 96 9.02 11.55 7.16
C VAL A 96 8.40 10.16 7.24
N VAL A 97 7.80 9.66 6.15
CA VAL A 97 7.17 8.34 6.11
C VAL A 97 8.20 7.22 6.31
N ARG A 98 9.40 7.38 5.75
CA ARG A 98 10.50 6.43 5.96
C ARG A 98 10.94 6.40 7.42
N GLN A 99 11.11 7.56 8.06
CA GLN A 99 11.46 7.65 9.48
C GLN A 99 10.36 7.05 10.37
N LEU A 100 9.09 7.33 10.07
CA LEU A 100 7.95 6.76 10.80
C LEU A 100 7.94 5.23 10.72
N THR A 101 8.20 4.66 9.54
CA THR A 101 8.26 3.21 9.35
C THR A 101 9.40 2.61 10.15
N VAL A 102 10.63 3.13 10.01
CA VAL A 102 11.82 2.58 10.69
C VAL A 102 11.69 2.71 12.21
N HIS A 103 11.22 3.85 12.72
CA HIS A 103 11.11 4.07 14.16
C HIS A 103 9.97 3.28 14.81
N ASN A 104 8.82 3.12 14.14
CA ASN A 104 7.63 2.51 14.73
C ASN A 104 7.44 1.03 14.39
N ILE A 105 8.32 0.43 13.59
CA ILE A 105 8.16 -0.96 13.12
C ILE A 105 7.95 -1.95 14.28
N GLU A 106 8.66 -1.77 15.39
CA GLU A 106 8.57 -2.64 16.57
C GLU A 106 7.23 -2.50 17.31
N ARG A 107 6.70 -1.27 17.36
CA ARG A 107 5.40 -0.98 17.96
C ARG A 107 4.28 -1.52 17.09
N ILE A 108 4.35 -1.35 15.78
CA ILE A 108 3.36 -1.88 14.83
C ILE A 108 3.33 -3.42 14.88
N ARG A 109 4.49 -4.07 15.01
CA ARG A 109 4.59 -5.54 15.15
C ARG A 109 3.89 -6.08 16.42
N SER A 110 3.75 -5.27 17.47
CA SER A 110 3.08 -5.69 18.71
C SER A 110 1.54 -5.72 18.63
N TYR A 111 0.94 -5.22 17.55
CA TYR A 111 -0.51 -5.24 17.34
C TYR A 111 -0.91 -6.33 16.36
N SER A 112 -1.37 -7.48 16.88
CA SER A 112 -1.77 -8.64 16.07
C SER A 112 -2.87 -8.32 15.04
N TYR A 113 -3.87 -7.52 15.42
CA TYR A 113 -5.04 -7.24 14.60
C TYR A 113 -4.85 -6.06 13.63
N LEU A 114 -3.84 -5.21 13.85
CA LEU A 114 -3.60 -4.04 13.02
C LEU A 114 -3.12 -4.45 11.62
N LYS A 115 -2.36 -5.56 11.50
CA LYS A 115 -1.93 -6.12 10.21
C LYS A 115 -3.13 -6.51 9.34
N ASN A 116 -4.08 -7.25 9.91
CA ASN A 116 -5.28 -7.68 9.18
C ASN A 116 -6.17 -6.48 8.85
N GLY A 117 -6.34 -5.54 9.79
CA GLY A 117 -7.07 -4.30 9.54
C GLY A 117 -6.52 -3.48 8.39
N ALA A 118 -5.19 -3.35 8.30
CA ALA A 118 -4.54 -2.68 7.18
C ALA A 118 -4.79 -3.40 5.84
N MET A 119 -4.69 -4.75 5.81
CA MET A 119 -4.98 -5.52 4.60
C MET A 119 -6.44 -5.38 4.14
N TYR A 120 -7.41 -5.45 5.05
CA TYR A 120 -8.82 -5.23 4.71
C TYR A 120 -9.07 -3.81 4.21
N SER A 121 -8.41 -2.81 4.81
CA SER A 121 -8.55 -1.41 4.40
C SER A 121 -8.08 -1.18 2.96
N ILE A 122 -6.93 -1.75 2.58
CA ILE A 122 -6.42 -1.69 1.21
C ILE A 122 -7.37 -2.42 0.25
N GLY A 123 -7.92 -3.58 0.65
CA GLY A 123 -8.90 -4.31 -0.15
C GLY A 123 -10.20 -3.53 -0.41
N PHE A 124 -10.77 -2.91 0.62
CA PHE A 124 -11.96 -2.05 0.48
C PHE A 124 -11.68 -0.82 -0.37
N LEU A 125 -10.52 -0.17 -0.18
CA LEU A 125 -10.11 0.97 -0.99
C LEU A 125 -9.97 0.59 -2.46
N GLY A 126 -9.29 -0.52 -2.76
CA GLY A 126 -9.15 -1.03 -4.13
C GLY A 126 -10.50 -1.35 -4.77
N LEU A 127 -11.44 -1.93 -4.02
CA LEU A 127 -12.81 -2.17 -4.50
C LEU A 127 -13.54 -0.87 -4.83
N VAL A 128 -13.45 0.15 -3.97
CA VAL A 128 -14.04 1.47 -4.21
C VAL A 128 -13.46 2.12 -5.47
N MET A 129 -12.13 2.06 -5.66
CA MET A 129 -11.47 2.60 -6.85
C MET A 129 -11.89 1.88 -8.13
N VAL A 130 -12.06 0.55 -8.09
CA VAL A 130 -12.58 -0.23 -9.22
C VAL A 130 -14.03 0.17 -9.55
N LEU A 131 -14.89 0.31 -8.53
CA LEU A 131 -16.27 0.75 -8.72
C LEU A 131 -16.36 2.16 -9.32
N GLU A 132 -15.50 3.08 -8.85
CA GLU A 132 -15.37 4.43 -9.42
C GLU A 132 -14.94 4.37 -10.89
N ALA A 133 -14.00 3.48 -11.24
CA ALA A 133 -13.55 3.29 -12.62
C ALA A 133 -14.64 2.74 -13.56
N PHE A 134 -15.65 2.03 -13.04
CA PHE A 134 -16.81 1.54 -13.81
C PHE A 134 -17.93 2.58 -13.98
N GLY A 135 -17.74 3.82 -13.52
CA GLY A 135 -18.71 4.91 -13.69
C GLY A 135 -19.69 5.06 -12.53
N ALA A 136 -19.44 4.41 -11.38
CA ALA A 136 -20.15 4.76 -10.16
C ALA A 136 -19.69 6.16 -9.71
N HIS A 137 -20.59 7.14 -9.74
CA HIS A 137 -20.31 8.48 -9.20
C HIS A 137 -20.25 8.43 -7.67
N ILE A 138 -19.09 8.05 -7.15
CA ILE A 138 -18.76 8.07 -5.73
C ILE A 138 -18.21 9.47 -5.42
N GLN A 139 -18.80 10.14 -4.44
CA GLN A 139 -18.36 11.48 -4.07
C GLN A 139 -16.95 11.40 -3.45
N SER A 140 -16.03 12.29 -3.83
CA SER A 140 -14.60 12.16 -3.46
C SER A 140 -14.28 12.07 -1.97
N TRP A 141 -15.19 12.49 -1.08
CA TRP A 141 -15.01 12.34 0.37
C TRP A 141 -15.34 10.93 0.89
N VAL A 142 -16.09 10.13 0.13
CA VAL A 142 -16.54 8.79 0.55
C VAL A 142 -15.36 7.84 0.65
N SER A 143 -14.44 7.86 -0.32
CA SER A 143 -13.25 7.00 -0.32
C SER A 143 -12.37 7.22 0.93
N PRO A 144 -11.94 8.45 1.26
CA PRO A 144 -11.21 8.73 2.50
C PRO A 144 -11.96 8.34 3.77
N VAL A 145 -13.28 8.58 3.84
CA VAL A 145 -14.10 8.26 5.01
C VAL A 145 -14.20 6.75 5.21
N VAL A 146 -14.37 5.97 4.14
CA VAL A 146 -14.38 4.50 4.21
C VAL A 146 -13.03 4.00 4.69
N THR A 147 -11.92 4.51 4.15
CA THR A 147 -10.58 4.08 4.58
C THR A 147 -10.31 4.40 6.04
N ILE A 148 -10.59 5.63 6.49
CA ILE A 148 -10.42 6.04 7.89
C ILE A 148 -11.35 5.23 8.80
N GLY A 149 -12.58 4.97 8.38
CA GLY A 149 -13.55 4.17 9.12
C GLY A 149 -13.10 2.72 9.32
N VAL A 150 -12.63 2.05 8.26
CA VAL A 150 -12.16 0.66 8.33
C VAL A 150 -10.89 0.57 9.18
N VAL A 151 -9.88 1.42 8.92
CA VAL A 151 -8.63 1.44 9.72
C VAL A 151 -8.94 1.77 11.18
N GLY A 152 -9.78 2.77 11.44
CA GLY A 152 -10.16 3.18 12.79
C GLY A 152 -10.91 2.10 13.56
N TYR A 153 -11.83 1.39 12.91
CA TYR A 153 -12.55 0.27 13.50
C TYR A 153 -11.60 -0.87 13.91
N PHE A 154 -10.69 -1.28 13.01
CA PHE A 154 -9.72 -2.33 13.32
C PHE A 154 -8.67 -1.87 14.34
N TYR A 155 -8.28 -0.60 14.33
CA TYR A 155 -7.39 -0.02 15.34
C TYR A 155 -8.04 -0.05 16.72
N TRP A 156 -9.28 0.39 16.86
CA TRP A 156 -10.00 0.39 18.13
C TRP A 156 -10.14 -1.03 18.69
N ARG A 157 -10.49 -1.99 17.83
CA ARG A 157 -10.55 -3.41 18.19
C ARG A 157 -9.18 -3.97 18.62
N SER A 158 -8.12 -3.59 17.91
CA SER A 158 -6.74 -3.98 18.24
C SER A 158 -6.27 -3.41 19.60
N VAL A 159 -6.66 -2.16 19.91
CA VAL A 159 -6.33 -1.51 21.19
C VAL A 159 -7.11 -2.13 22.35
N ASP A 160 -8.41 -2.40 22.16
CA ASP A 160 -9.25 -3.03 23.19
C ASP A 160 -8.68 -4.41 23.56
N GLU A 161 -8.30 -5.21 22.57
CA GLU A 161 -7.75 -6.53 22.79
C GLU A 161 -6.32 -6.51 23.39
N ASN A 162 -5.49 -5.52 23.04
CA ASN A 162 -4.18 -5.32 23.70
C ASN A 162 -4.30 -4.82 25.15
N ARG A 163 -5.40 -4.13 25.50
CA ARG A 163 -5.71 -3.72 26.89
C ARG A 163 -6.20 -4.91 27.71
N ILE A 164 -7.04 -5.77 27.12
CA ILE A 164 -7.57 -6.97 27.79
C ILE A 164 -6.47 -8.03 28.02
N ASN A 165 -5.52 -8.18 27.09
CA ASN A 165 -4.42 -9.15 27.22
C ASN A 165 -3.22 -8.65 28.06
N GLY A 166 -3.25 -7.45 28.64
CA GLY A 166 -2.23 -6.96 29.58
C GLY A 166 -0.82 -6.71 29.01
N ASN A 167 -0.61 -6.81 27.70
CA ASN A 167 0.72 -6.71 27.06
C ASN A 167 1.35 -5.30 27.10
N LEU A 168 0.60 -4.26 27.46
CA LEU A 168 1.16 -2.92 27.71
C LEU A 168 1.77 -2.77 29.11
N ALA A 169 1.34 -3.58 30.10
CA ALA A 169 1.85 -3.49 31.47
C ALA A 169 3.21 -4.19 31.65
N ASN A 170 3.48 -5.25 30.86
CA ASN A 170 4.70 -6.07 30.99
C ASN A 170 5.90 -5.57 30.17
N LYS A 171 5.72 -4.54 29.33
CA LYS A 171 6.80 -3.95 28.50
C LYS A 171 7.31 -2.61 29.04
N ALA A 172 6.78 -2.16 30.17
CA ALA A 172 7.14 -0.91 30.85
C ALA A 172 7.86 -1.12 32.20
N VAL A 173 8.26 -2.36 32.49
CA VAL A 173 9.17 -2.77 33.58
C VAL A 173 10.44 -3.32 32.95
#